data_AF-A0A1N6R002-F1
#
_entry.id   AF-A0A1N6R002-F1
#
_cell.length_a   1.000
_cell.length_b   1.000
_cell.length_c   1.000
_cell.angle_alpha   90.00
_cell.angle_beta   90.00
_cell.angle_gamma   90.00
#
_symmetry.space_group_name_H-M   'P 1'
#
loop_
_entity.id
_entity.type
_entity.pdbx_description
1 polymer ?
#
loop_
_entity_poly.entity_id
_entity_poly.type
_entity_poly.pdbx_seq_one_letter_code
_entity_poly.pdbx_strand_id
1 'polypeptide(L)'
;MIHLRIDKIKEKWASENIKLSPPATRKAIKVFEEIIDFHFSDDFKEFYLNLDGFADWDWTKNMFSIWPLARILEEYHNENDKSFIVFADYMINAHHIGFVKGKNGIFKNTDEMPVKIANTFSEAIFLIHIDADILY
;
A
#
# COMPACT_ATOMS: atom_id res chain seq x y z
N MET A 1 12.36 13.64 -7.24
CA MET A 1 11.57 13.17 -6.09
C MET A 1 10.15 13.68 -6.28
N ILE A 2 9.18 12.80 -6.50
CA ILE A 2 7.76 13.20 -6.61
C ILE A 2 7.29 13.50 -5.18
N HIS A 3 6.97 14.75 -4.88
CA HIS A 3 6.38 15.09 -3.60
C HIS A 3 4.88 14.81 -3.71
N LEU A 4 4.44 13.71 -3.11
CA LEU A 4 3.05 13.28 -3.18
C LEU A 4 2.17 14.32 -2.48
N ARG A 5 1.22 14.92 -3.19
CA ARG A 5 0.24 15.81 -2.56
C ARG A 5 -0.86 14.96 -1.93
N ILE A 6 -0.56 14.35 -0.78
CA ILE A 6 -1.46 13.42 -0.09
C ILE A 6 -2.83 14.06 0.13
N ASP A 7 -2.91 15.35 0.46
CA ASP A 7 -4.19 16.06 0.63
C ASP A 7 -5.06 16.02 -0.62
N LYS A 8 -4.49 16.24 -1.81
CA LYS A 8 -5.24 16.17 -3.07
C LYS A 8 -5.71 14.77 -3.39
N ILE A 9 -4.89 13.77 -3.07
CA ILE A 9 -5.23 12.36 -3.26
C ILE A 9 -6.40 11.99 -2.35
N LYS A 10 -6.35 12.38 -1.07
CA LYS A 10 -7.43 12.20 -0.10
C LYS A 10 -8.72 12.87 -0.55
N GLU A 11 -8.65 14.13 -0.99
CA GLU A 11 -9.82 14.87 -1.50
C GLU A 11 -10.46 14.14 -2.69
N LYS A 12 -9.65 13.70 -3.67
CA LYS A 12 -10.16 12.95 -4.82
C LYS A 12 -10.80 11.63 -4.39
N TRP A 13 -10.12 10.80 -3.61
CA TRP A 13 -10.69 9.52 -3.17
C TRP A 13 -11.95 9.69 -2.32
N ALA A 14 -11.98 10.68 -1.44
CA ALA A 14 -13.19 11.01 -0.68
C ALA A 14 -14.33 11.47 -1.61
N SER A 15 -14.04 12.26 -2.65
CA SER A 15 -15.05 12.66 -3.65
C SER A 15 -15.56 11.51 -4.51
N GLU A 16 -14.77 10.43 -4.63
CA GLU A 16 -15.15 9.16 -5.27
C GLU A 16 -15.94 8.24 -4.33
N ASN A 17 -16.28 8.71 -3.12
CA ASN A 17 -16.94 7.97 -2.04
C ASN A 17 -16.13 6.80 -1.48
N ILE A 18 -14.81 6.79 -1.68
CA ILE A 18 -13.92 5.83 -1.05
C ILE A 18 -13.79 6.19 0.43
N LYS A 19 -14.14 5.24 1.30
CA LYS A 19 -13.98 5.38 2.74
C LYS A 19 -12.50 5.32 3.08
N LEU A 20 -12.02 6.37 3.73
CA LEU A 20 -10.63 6.51 4.14
C LEU A 20 -10.48 6.17 5.62
N SER A 21 -9.46 5.39 5.97
CA SER A 21 -9.14 5.11 7.36
C SER A 21 -8.49 6.33 8.03
N PRO A 22 -8.72 6.55 9.33
CA PRO A 22 -8.08 7.65 10.05
C PRO A 22 -6.55 7.49 10.03
N PRO A 23 -5.78 8.58 10.11
CA PRO A 23 -4.32 8.49 10.07
C PRO A 23 -3.74 7.60 11.18
N ALA A 24 -2.71 6.83 10.85
CA ALA A 24 -1.99 6.03 11.82
C ALA A 24 -1.16 6.92 12.77
N THR A 25 -0.80 6.38 13.93
CA THR A 25 0.10 7.05 14.86
C THR A 25 1.55 6.61 14.63
N ARG A 26 2.52 7.46 14.96
CA ARG A 26 3.95 7.09 14.94
C ARG A 26 4.24 5.84 15.77
N LYS A 27 3.54 5.67 16.90
CA LYS A 27 3.66 4.49 17.75
C LYS A 27 3.14 3.23 17.04
N ALA A 28 2.00 3.31 16.35
CA ALA A 28 1.44 2.20 15.60
C ALA A 28 2.38 1.77 14.46
N ILE A 29 2.91 2.71 13.69
CA ILE A 29 3.89 2.42 12.63
C ILE A 29 5.14 1.75 13.20
N LYS A 30 5.67 2.25 14.33
CA LYS A 30 6.85 1.66 14.96
C LYS A 30 6.60 0.21 15.40
N VAL A 31 5.46 -0.04 16.05
CA VAL A 31 5.08 -1.40 16.47
C VAL A 31 4.88 -2.32 15.26
N PHE A 32 4.28 -1.81 14.19
CA PHE A 32 4.10 -2.53 12.93
C PHE A 32 5.45 -2.93 12.30
N GLU A 33 6.41 -2.02 12.23
CA GLU A 33 7.78 -2.31 11.77
C GLU A 33 8.47 -3.38 12.63
N GLU A 34 8.31 -3.32 13.95
CA GLU A 34 8.87 -4.29 14.89
C GLU A 34 8.26 -5.69 14.71
N ILE A 35 6.95 -5.79 14.48
CA ILE A 35 6.27 -7.09 14.31
C ILE A 35 6.62 -7.72 12.94
N ILE A 36 6.67 -6.92 11.88
CA ILE A 36 6.98 -7.41 10.53
C ILE A 36 8.49 -7.63 10.35
N ASP A 37 9.33 -7.10 11.23
CA ASP A 37 10.80 -7.11 11.08
C ASP A 37 11.19 -6.55 9.71
N PHE A 38 10.73 -5.33 9.44
CA PHE A 38 10.99 -4.60 8.20
C PHE A 38 10.97 -3.09 8.45
N HIS A 39 11.96 -2.39 7.89
CA HIS A 39 12.02 -0.94 7.93
C HIS A 39 11.43 -0.34 6.65
N PHE A 40 10.32 0.39 6.79
CA PHE A 40 9.70 1.08 5.67
C PHE A 40 10.38 2.42 5.42
N SER A 41 10.30 2.85 4.16
CA SER A 41 10.78 4.16 3.71
C SER A 41 9.98 5.31 4.32
N ASP A 42 10.58 6.50 4.37
CA ASP A 42 9.95 7.67 4.97
C ASP A 42 8.64 8.07 4.26
N ASP A 43 8.55 7.84 2.95
CA ASP A 43 7.37 8.15 2.16
C ASP A 43 6.18 7.20 2.45
N PHE A 44 6.44 5.94 2.80
CA PHE A 44 5.43 5.04 3.36
C PHE A 44 4.93 5.60 4.69
N LYS A 45 5.84 5.93 5.61
CA LYS A 45 5.48 6.44 6.94
C LYS A 45 4.69 7.74 6.84
N GLU A 46 5.09 8.65 5.95
CA GLU A 46 4.40 9.91 5.70
C GLU A 46 2.97 9.68 5.18
N PHE A 47 2.77 8.75 4.24
CA PHE A 47 1.44 8.39 3.76
C PHE A 47 0.56 7.88 4.90
N TYR A 48 1.02 6.88 5.66
CA TYR A 48 0.24 6.28 6.74
C TYR A 48 -0.03 7.23 7.91
N LEU A 49 0.86 8.19 8.18
CA LEU A 49 0.64 9.28 9.16
C LEU A 49 -0.40 10.31 8.71
N ASN A 50 -0.78 10.32 7.43
CA ASN A 50 -1.81 11.21 6.87
C ASN A 50 -3.10 10.47 6.48
N LEU A 51 -3.01 9.17 6.19
CA LEU A 51 -4.06 8.29 5.70
C LEU A 51 -3.66 6.82 5.90
N ASP A 52 -4.34 6.08 6.77
CA ASP A 52 -4.07 4.65 7.00
C ASP A 52 -4.76 3.75 5.98
N GLY A 53 -4.58 4.03 4.68
CA GLY A 53 -5.26 3.31 3.61
C GLY A 53 -6.78 3.50 3.58
N PHE A 54 -7.47 2.56 2.94
CA PHE A 54 -8.93 2.54 2.80
C PHE A 54 -9.57 1.78 3.96
N ALA A 55 -10.80 2.16 4.31
CA ALA A 55 -11.56 1.44 5.32
C ALA A 55 -12.19 0.19 4.71
N ASP A 56 -12.30 -0.87 5.52
CA ASP A 56 -12.86 -2.15 5.12
C ASP A 56 -12.16 -2.74 3.87
N TRP A 57 -12.93 -2.98 2.82
CA TRP A 57 -12.51 -3.50 1.51
C TRP A 57 -12.81 -2.50 0.41
N ASP A 58 -12.90 -1.20 0.75
CA ASP A 58 -13.18 -0.18 -0.25
C ASP A 58 -12.05 -0.12 -1.29
N TRP A 59 -12.37 0.38 -2.48
CA TRP A 59 -11.46 0.35 -3.61
C TRP A 59 -11.67 1.53 -4.54
N THR A 60 -10.65 1.81 -5.36
CA THR A 60 -10.77 2.75 -6.47
C THR A 60 -11.73 2.21 -7.54
N LYS A 61 -12.20 3.08 -8.45
CA LYS A 61 -13.05 2.65 -9.57
C LYS A 61 -12.50 1.45 -10.35
N ASN A 62 -11.17 1.32 -10.39
CA ASN A 62 -10.49 0.20 -11.04
C ASN A 62 -10.00 -0.85 -10.04
N MET A 63 -10.76 -1.05 -8.96
CA MET A 63 -10.67 -2.19 -8.05
C MET A 63 -9.33 -2.33 -7.30
N PHE A 64 -8.57 -1.25 -7.13
CA PHE A 64 -7.43 -1.24 -6.22
C PHE A 64 -7.85 -0.89 -4.81
N SER A 65 -7.51 -1.73 -3.84
CA SER A 65 -7.66 -1.45 -2.42
C SER A 65 -6.29 -1.17 -1.80
N ILE A 66 -6.14 -0.05 -1.09
CA ILE A 66 -4.94 0.24 -0.29
C ILE A 66 -5.26 -0.13 1.15
N TRP A 67 -4.45 -0.99 1.75
CA TRP A 67 -4.79 -1.58 3.04
C TRP A 67 -4.39 -0.69 4.21
N PRO A 68 -5.19 -0.68 5.29
CA PRO A 68 -4.74 -0.16 6.57
C PRO A 68 -3.64 -1.04 7.15
N LEU A 69 -2.76 -0.48 8.00
CA LEU A 69 -1.68 -1.23 8.66
C LEU A 69 -2.20 -2.49 9.38
N ALA A 70 -3.40 -2.41 9.97
CA ALA A 70 -4.03 -3.53 10.65
C ALA A 70 -4.29 -4.71 9.70
N ARG A 71 -4.75 -4.45 8.48
CA ARG A 71 -5.00 -5.50 7.48
C ARG A 71 -3.70 -6.04 6.90
N ILE A 72 -2.72 -5.17 6.65
CA ILE A 72 -1.39 -5.63 6.24
C ILE A 72 -0.83 -6.61 7.28
N LEU A 73 -0.99 -6.30 8.56
CA LEU A 73 -0.51 -7.16 9.64
C LEU A 73 -1.28 -8.48 9.72
N GLU A 74 -2.61 -8.44 9.62
CA GLU A 74 -3.47 -9.62 9.61
C GLU A 74 -3.09 -10.58 8.47
N GLU A 75 -3.04 -10.07 7.24
CA GLU A 75 -2.69 -10.86 6.05
C GLU A 75 -1.24 -11.34 6.13
N TYR A 76 -0.32 -10.48 6.56
CA TYR A 76 1.07 -10.88 6.80
C TYR A 76 1.15 -12.02 7.81
N HIS A 77 0.29 -12.11 8.82
CA HIS A 77 0.29 -13.25 9.76
C HIS A 77 -0.27 -14.53 9.14
N ASN A 78 -1.29 -14.43 8.29
CA ASN A 78 -1.93 -15.56 7.62
C ASN A 78 -1.07 -16.19 6.51
N GLU A 79 -0.18 -15.41 5.90
CA GLU A 79 0.70 -15.91 4.83
C GLU A 79 1.79 -16.87 5.33
N ASN A 80 2.11 -17.91 4.58
CA ASN A 80 3.24 -18.79 4.93
C ASN A 80 4.58 -18.13 4.55
N ASP A 81 4.61 -17.45 3.40
CA ASP A 81 5.79 -16.74 2.94
C ASP A 81 5.79 -15.29 3.45
N LYS A 82 6.75 -14.96 4.32
CA LYS A 82 6.94 -13.62 4.87
C LYS A 82 7.87 -12.74 4.03
N SER A 83 8.28 -13.20 2.84
CA SER A 83 9.19 -12.49 1.94
C SER A 83 8.53 -11.31 1.22
N PHE A 84 7.21 -11.36 1.05
CA PHE A 84 6.42 -10.33 0.37
C PHE A 84 5.45 -9.67 1.36
N ILE A 85 5.55 -8.34 1.50
CA ILE A 85 4.68 -7.55 2.38
C ILE A 85 3.71 -6.76 1.50
N VAL A 86 2.46 -7.22 1.44
CA VAL A 86 1.39 -6.61 0.64
C VAL A 86 0.89 -5.34 1.34
N PHE A 87 0.70 -4.25 0.57
CA PHE A 87 -0.01 -3.06 1.07
C PHE A 87 -1.22 -2.67 0.22
N ALA A 88 -1.37 -3.27 -0.96
CA ALA A 88 -2.53 -3.05 -1.80
C ALA A 88 -2.84 -4.30 -2.62
N ASP A 89 -4.11 -4.47 -2.97
CA ASP A 89 -4.57 -5.54 -3.84
C ASP A 89 -5.44 -5.02 -4.99
N TYR A 90 -5.48 -5.79 -6.07
CA TYR A 90 -6.41 -5.63 -7.17
C TYR A 90 -7.44 -6.77 -7.15
N MET A 91 -8.72 -6.41 -7.30
CA MET A 91 -9.83 -7.35 -7.50
C MET A 91 -9.89 -8.47 -6.45
N ILE A 92 -9.91 -8.11 -5.16
CA ILE A 92 -10.05 -9.05 -4.03
C ILE A 92 -8.92 -10.10 -4.07
N ASN A 93 -7.69 -9.64 -3.95
CA ASN A 93 -6.47 -10.46 -3.92
C ASN A 93 -6.13 -11.18 -5.24
N ALA A 94 -6.61 -10.72 -6.40
CA ALA A 94 -6.18 -11.27 -7.69
C ALA A 94 -4.72 -10.91 -8.01
N HIS A 95 -4.31 -9.68 -7.69
CA HIS A 95 -2.91 -9.25 -7.74
C HIS A 95 -2.54 -8.52 -6.46
N HIS A 96 -1.32 -8.72 -5.99
CA HIS A 96 -0.79 -8.02 -4.83
C HIS A 96 0.27 -7.00 -5.23
N ILE A 97 0.26 -5.85 -4.56
CA ILE A 97 1.31 -4.84 -4.65
C ILE A 97 1.95 -4.70 -3.28
N GLY A 98 3.28 -4.74 -3.26
CA GLY A 98 4.01 -4.86 -2.00
C GLY A 98 5.51 -4.67 -2.09
N PHE A 99 6.13 -4.89 -0.93
CA PHE A 99 7.57 -4.88 -0.75
C PHE A 99 8.09 -6.32 -0.80
N VAL A 100 9.25 -6.52 -1.44
CA VAL A 100 10.01 -7.77 -1.33
C VAL A 100 11.14 -7.54 -0.33
N LYS A 101 11.20 -8.32 0.76
CA LYS A 101 12.28 -8.20 1.75
C LYS A 101 13.65 -8.35 1.09
N GLY A 102 14.56 -7.43 1.41
CA GLY A 102 15.91 -7.40 0.84
C GLY A 102 16.02 -6.82 -0.59
N LYS A 103 14.93 -6.34 -1.19
CA LYS A 103 14.95 -5.64 -2.48
C LYS A 103 14.45 -4.20 -2.36
N ASN A 104 14.99 -3.32 -3.20
CA ASN A 104 14.59 -1.91 -3.25
C ASN A 104 13.48 -1.67 -4.29
N GLY A 105 12.39 -1.07 -3.84
CA GLY A 105 11.26 -0.64 -4.65
C GLY A 105 9.97 -1.39 -4.34
N ILE A 106 8.96 -1.16 -5.18
CA ILE A 106 7.63 -1.75 -5.06
C ILE A 106 7.40 -2.71 -6.21
N PHE A 107 6.76 -3.83 -5.90
CA PHE A 107 6.58 -4.95 -6.80
C PHE A 107 5.10 -5.33 -6.91
N LYS A 108 4.69 -5.75 -8.10
CA LYS A 108 3.44 -6.44 -8.38
C LYS A 108 3.70 -7.94 -8.38
N ASN A 109 2.89 -8.72 -7.66
CA ASN A 109 2.94 -10.17 -7.60
C ASN A 109 1.72 -10.77 -8.31
N THR A 110 1.96 -11.59 -9.34
CA THR A 110 0.95 -12.24 -10.19
C THR A 110 1.28 -13.72 -10.42
N ASP A 111 1.60 -14.44 -9.34
CA ASP A 111 1.86 -15.90 -9.24
C ASP A 111 3.23 -16.45 -9.70
N GLU A 112 3.92 -15.86 -10.68
CA GLU A 112 5.24 -16.39 -11.11
C GLU A 112 6.42 -15.78 -10.33
N MET A 113 6.63 -14.48 -10.50
CA MET A 113 7.68 -13.73 -9.83
C MET A 113 7.26 -12.27 -9.63
N PRO A 114 7.57 -11.64 -8.48
CA PRO A 114 7.31 -10.23 -8.28
C PRO A 114 8.05 -9.35 -9.30
N VAL A 115 7.30 -8.53 -10.03
CA VAL A 115 7.82 -7.58 -11.03
C VAL A 115 7.89 -6.19 -10.41
N LYS A 116 9.02 -5.50 -10.52
CA LYS A 116 9.18 -4.15 -9.99
C LYS A 116 8.35 -3.16 -10.82
N ILE A 117 7.45 -2.42 -10.17
CA ILE A 117 6.59 -1.40 -10.81
C ILE A 117 6.98 0.03 -10.45
N ALA A 118 7.67 0.23 -9.34
CA ALA A 118 8.08 1.56 -8.87
C ALA A 118 9.36 1.50 -8.03
N ASN A 119 10.09 2.61 -7.97
CA ASN A 119 11.28 2.76 -7.14
C ASN A 119 10.96 3.19 -5.71
N THR A 120 9.81 3.84 -5.50
CA THR A 120 9.38 4.38 -4.20
C THR A 120 7.93 4.03 -3.92
N PHE A 121 7.54 4.06 -2.65
CA PHE A 121 6.16 3.83 -2.26
C PHE A 121 5.25 4.94 -2.81
N SER A 122 5.69 6.19 -2.74
CA SER A 122 4.98 7.34 -3.32
C SER A 122 4.71 7.17 -4.81
N GLU A 123 5.69 6.69 -5.57
CA GLU A 123 5.49 6.42 -7.01
C GLU A 123 4.43 5.34 -7.23
N ALA A 124 4.41 4.26 -6.44
CA ALA A 124 3.36 3.24 -6.53
C ALA A 124 1.97 3.79 -6.19
N ILE A 125 1.84 4.60 -5.14
CA ILE A 125 0.57 5.28 -4.82
C ILE A 125 0.13 6.20 -5.95
N PHE A 126 1.06 6.93 -6.57
CA PHE A 126 0.75 7.76 -7.72
C PHE A 126 0.24 6.93 -8.90
N LEU A 127 0.91 5.80 -9.22
CA LEU A 127 0.47 4.88 -10.28
C LEU A 127 -0.95 4.37 -10.04
N ILE A 128 -1.28 3.96 -8.81
CA ILE A 128 -2.64 3.52 -8.43
C ILE A 128 -3.63 4.68 -8.58
N HIS A 129 -3.26 5.88 -8.14
CA HIS A 129 -4.11 7.06 -8.20
C HIS A 129 -4.44 7.52 -9.64
N ILE A 130 -3.50 7.37 -10.56
CA ILE A 130 -3.68 7.72 -11.98
C ILE A 130 -4.17 6.57 -12.84
N ASP A 131 -4.38 5.38 -12.25
CA ASP A 131 -4.78 4.17 -12.98
C ASP A 131 -3.79 3.81 -14.10
N ALA A 132 -2.51 3.67 -13.77
CA ALA A 132 -1.48 3.43 -14.77
C ALA A 132 -1.54 2.01 -15.36
N ASP A 133 -1.37 1.90 -16.69
CA ASP A 133 -1.40 0.63 -17.43
C ASP A 133 -0.42 -0.43 -16.90
N ILE A 134 0.72 -0.02 -16.32
CA ILE A 134 1.74 -0.92 -15.76
C ILE A 134 1.21 -1.78 -14.59
N LEU A 135 0.06 -1.40 -14.00
CA LEU A 135 -0.54 -2.14 -12.90
C LEU A 135 -1.31 -3.38 -13.36
N TYR A 136 -1.68 -3.47 -14.64
CA TYR A 136 -2.37 -4.61 -15.25
C TYR A 136 -1.37 -5.56 -15.89
#